data_AF-A0A015KLD0-F1
#
_entry.id   AF-A0A015KLD0-F1
#
_cell.length_a   1.000
_cell.length_b   1.000
_cell.length_c   1.000
_cell.angle_alpha   90.00
_cell.angle_beta   90.00
_cell.angle_gamma   90.00
#
_symmetry.space_group_name_H-M   'P 1'
#
loop_
_entity.id
_entity.type
_entity.pdbx_description
1 polymer ?
#
loop_
_entity_poly.entity_id
_entity_poly.type
_entity_poly.pdbx_seq_one_letter_code
_entity_poly.pdbx_strand_id
1 'polypeptide(L)'
;MAELSSGKPPFYNKKHDLSLALAICNGLRPEFGKGTPEFYKKLAYKCMSANPNERPAAEELKKIFGFWDSFITGSENNKEKYGYKGKEIKAAFEEADKEIPNISTSYEKNSDAVYTSRAFTFSDLLPKPVNSSIITSYVNNEVSDSQLIDLEVSNSIQLKGTIDIDDESKIDYLVN
;
A
#
# COMPACT_ATOMS: atom_id res chain seq x y z
N MET A 1 -1.43 -8.69 -6.81
CA MET A 1 -1.50 -7.53 -7.72
C MET A 1 -0.25 -6.66 -7.61
N ALA A 2 0.03 -6.06 -6.45
CA ALA A 2 1.24 -5.23 -6.28
C ALA A 2 2.55 -5.98 -6.60
N GLU A 3 2.74 -7.18 -6.06
CA GLU A 3 3.95 -8.00 -6.33
C GLU A 3 4.13 -8.35 -7.81
N LEU A 4 3.03 -8.67 -8.53
CA LEU A 4 3.07 -8.92 -9.96
C LEU A 4 3.52 -7.67 -10.75
N SER A 5 3.09 -6.50 -10.28
CA SER A 5 3.39 -5.21 -10.90
C SER A 5 4.80 -4.73 -10.59
N SER A 6 5.31 -4.93 -9.37
CA SER A 6 6.64 -4.47 -8.96
C SER A 6 7.75 -5.49 -9.16
N GLY A 7 7.40 -6.77 -9.30
CA GLY A 7 8.34 -7.90 -9.28
C GLY A 7 8.99 -8.13 -7.92
N LYS A 8 8.51 -7.49 -6.84
CA LYS A 8 9.08 -7.56 -5.50
C LYS A 8 8.02 -7.93 -4.47
N PRO A 9 8.32 -8.83 -3.52
CA PRO A 9 7.41 -9.13 -2.42
C PRO A 9 7.05 -7.86 -1.64
N PRO A 10 5.78 -7.69 -1.23
CA PRO A 10 5.37 -6.53 -0.45
C PRO A 10 6.17 -6.40 0.84
N PHE A 11 6.72 -5.21 1.09
CA PHE A 11 7.50 -4.89 2.29
C PHE A 11 8.80 -5.70 2.46
N TYR A 12 9.41 -6.18 1.37
CA TYR A 12 10.67 -6.96 1.36
C TYR A 12 11.82 -6.39 2.19
N ASN A 13 11.90 -5.06 2.30
CA ASN A 13 12.98 -4.36 3.00
C ASN A 13 12.67 -4.08 4.48
N LYS A 14 11.50 -4.48 4.99
CA LYS A 14 11.08 -4.22 6.38
C LYS A 14 11.09 -5.51 7.20
N LYS A 15 11.32 -5.37 8.50
CA LYS A 15 11.08 -6.46 9.45
C LYS A 15 9.59 -6.75 9.49
N HIS A 16 9.21 -8.02 9.48
CA HIS A 16 7.81 -8.39 9.64
C HIS A 16 7.54 -8.53 11.13
N ASP A 17 7.22 -7.43 11.80
CA ASP A 17 6.98 -7.35 13.24
C ASP A 17 5.75 -6.49 13.57
N LEU A 18 5.56 -6.20 14.86
CA LEU A 18 4.48 -5.34 15.34
C LEU A 18 4.51 -3.95 14.69
N SER A 19 5.70 -3.38 14.46
CA SER A 19 5.85 -2.06 13.87
C SER A 19 5.29 -2.01 12.45
N LEU A 20 5.62 -3.02 11.62
CA LEU A 20 5.06 -3.12 10.27
C LEU A 20 3.54 -3.32 10.31
N ALA A 21 3.04 -4.16 11.21
CA ALA A 21 1.61 -4.39 11.34
C ALA A 21 0.83 -3.14 11.76
N LEU A 22 1.37 -2.35 12.69
CA LEU A 22 0.82 -1.05 13.09
C LEU A 22 0.81 -0.09 11.90
N ALA A 23 1.89 -0.02 11.13
CA ALA A 23 1.95 0.82 9.94
C ALA A 23 0.87 0.42 8.91
N ILE A 24 0.65 -0.88 8.68
CA ILE A 24 -0.41 -1.39 7.79
C ILE A 24 -1.80 -1.03 8.32
N CYS A 25 -2.04 -1.16 9.63
CA CYS A 25 -3.31 -0.74 10.25
C CYS A 25 -3.52 0.77 10.09
N ASN A 26 -2.45 1.56 10.12
CA ASN A 26 -2.48 3.01 9.88
C ASN A 26 -2.47 3.40 8.39
N GLY A 27 -2.73 2.45 7.49
CA GLY A 27 -2.95 2.72 6.07
C GLY A 27 -1.74 2.49 5.17
N LEU A 28 -0.58 2.05 5.67
CA LEU A 28 0.54 1.66 4.81
C LEU A 28 0.11 0.55 3.84
N ARG A 29 0.41 0.71 2.55
CA ARG A 29 0.12 -0.26 1.50
C ARG A 29 1.35 -0.49 0.62
N PRO A 30 1.44 -1.62 -0.08
CA PRO A 30 2.52 -1.90 -1.01
C PRO A 30 2.54 -0.89 -2.17
N GLU A 31 3.73 -0.64 -2.68
CA GLU A 31 3.96 0.17 -3.87
C GLU A 31 3.81 -0.69 -5.15
N PHE A 32 3.54 -0.02 -6.27
CA PHE A 32 3.41 -0.63 -7.59
C PHE A 32 4.64 -0.31 -8.44
N GLY A 33 4.97 -1.19 -9.38
CA GLY A 33 6.02 -0.94 -10.36
C GLY A 33 5.71 0.25 -11.27
N LYS A 34 6.77 0.86 -11.81
CA LYS A 34 6.67 1.90 -12.84
C LYS A 34 5.84 1.39 -14.03
N GLY A 35 5.02 2.26 -14.61
CA GLY A 35 4.17 1.91 -15.76
C GLY A 35 2.90 1.12 -15.42
N THR A 36 2.66 0.77 -14.15
CA THR A 36 1.43 0.06 -13.76
C THR A 36 0.20 0.91 -14.09
N PRO A 37 -0.78 0.37 -14.87
CA PRO A 37 -1.97 1.13 -15.24
C PRO A 37 -2.81 1.61 -14.05
N GLU A 38 -3.35 2.82 -14.13
CA GLU A 38 -4.11 3.43 -13.04
C GLU A 38 -5.38 2.65 -12.66
N PHE A 39 -6.08 2.08 -13.64
CA PHE A 39 -7.25 1.24 -13.35
C PHE A 39 -6.87 -0.04 -12.59
N TYR A 40 -5.66 -0.56 -12.80
CA TYR A 40 -5.13 -1.74 -12.10
C TYR A 40 -4.79 -1.38 -10.65
N LYS A 41 -4.13 -0.23 -10.42
CA LYS A 41 -3.88 0.30 -9.08
C LYS A 41 -5.19 0.53 -8.33
N LYS A 42 -6.17 1.17 -8.97
CA LYS A 42 -7.51 1.40 -8.40
C LYS A 42 -8.17 0.10 -7.92
N LEU A 43 -8.16 -0.94 -8.77
CA LEU A 43 -8.72 -2.24 -8.40
C LEU A 43 -7.94 -2.87 -7.23
N ALA A 44 -6.61 -2.83 -7.27
CA ALA A 44 -5.76 -3.38 -6.22
C ALA A 44 -5.96 -2.65 -4.89
N TYR A 45 -6.06 -1.32 -4.87
CA TYR A 45 -6.36 -0.56 -3.66
C TYR A 45 -7.74 -0.87 -3.10
N LYS A 46 -8.75 -1.07 -3.96
CA LYS A 46 -10.08 -1.51 -3.54
C LYS A 46 -10.03 -2.87 -2.84
N CYS A 47 -9.24 -3.82 -3.35
CA CYS A 47 -8.99 -5.10 -2.68
C CYS A 47 -8.29 -4.96 -1.32
N MET A 48 -7.52 -3.88 -1.11
CA MET A 48 -6.77 -3.59 0.10
C MET A 48 -7.48 -2.59 1.04
N SER A 49 -8.77 -2.30 0.82
CA SER A 49 -9.53 -1.41 1.70
C SER A 49 -9.56 -1.97 3.13
N ALA A 50 -9.37 -1.08 4.10
CA ALA A 50 -9.55 -1.38 5.51
C ALA A 50 -11.01 -1.78 5.81
N ASN A 51 -11.97 -1.21 5.09
CA ASN A 51 -13.38 -1.59 5.15
C ASN A 51 -13.62 -2.87 4.33
N PRO A 52 -13.95 -4.02 4.95
CA PRO A 52 -14.18 -5.26 4.23
C PRO A 52 -15.33 -5.17 3.21
N ASN A 53 -16.33 -4.32 3.46
CA ASN A 53 -17.50 -4.17 2.57
C ASN A 53 -17.16 -3.44 1.27
N GLU A 54 -16.04 -2.72 1.21
CA GLU A 54 -15.57 -2.08 -0.03
C GLU A 54 -14.74 -3.03 -0.90
N ARG A 55 -14.30 -4.17 -0.36
CA ARG A 55 -13.48 -5.14 -1.09
C ARG A 55 -14.36 -5.89 -2.10
N PRO A 56 -13.91 -6.04 -3.36
CA PRO A 56 -14.65 -6.83 -4.34
C PRO A 56 -14.68 -8.30 -3.92
N ALA A 57 -15.78 -8.99 -4.21
CA ALA A 57 -15.83 -10.43 -4.07
C ALA A 57 -14.90 -11.11 -5.10
N ALA A 58 -14.39 -12.31 -4.77
CA ALA A 58 -13.55 -13.08 -5.69
C ALA A 58 -14.24 -13.36 -7.04
N GLU A 59 -15.55 -13.58 -7.03
CA GLU A 59 -16.36 -13.78 -8.24
C GLU A 59 -16.42 -12.52 -9.12
N GLU A 60 -16.45 -11.33 -8.52
CA GLU A 60 -16.38 -10.06 -9.26
C GLU A 60 -15.00 -9.87 -9.89
N LEU A 61 -13.93 -10.15 -9.14
CA LEU A 61 -12.56 -10.10 -9.65
C LEU A 61 -12.36 -11.03 -10.84
N LYS A 62 -12.86 -12.27 -10.75
CA LYS A 62 -12.81 -13.25 -11.85
C LYS A 62 -13.48 -12.69 -13.12
N LYS A 63 -14.64 -12.06 -12.98
CA LYS A 63 -15.36 -11.43 -14.11
C LYS A 63 -14.61 -10.25 -14.70
N ILE A 64 -13.99 -9.41 -13.87
CA ILE A 64 -13.19 -8.26 -14.30
C ILE A 64 -11.95 -8.73 -15.06
N PHE A 65 -11.20 -9.67 -14.49
CA PHE A 65 -9.99 -10.21 -15.14
C PHE A 65 -10.31 -10.96 -16.42
N GLY A 66 -11.38 -11.75 -16.46
CA GLY A 66 -11.83 -12.41 -17.70
C GLY A 66 -12.25 -11.41 -18.78
N PHE A 67 -12.86 -10.29 -18.39
CA PHE A 67 -13.14 -9.20 -19.33
C PHE A 67 -11.84 -8.59 -19.87
N TRP A 68 -10.89 -8.23 -19.02
CA TRP A 68 -9.59 -7.69 -19.48
C TRP A 68 -8.86 -8.66 -20.42
N ASP A 69 -8.78 -9.94 -20.04
CA ASP A 69 -8.15 -10.99 -20.83
C ASP A 69 -8.77 -11.15 -22.23
N SER A 70 -10.10 -11.06 -22.34
CA SER A 70 -10.78 -11.15 -23.64
C SER A 70 -10.39 -10.03 -24.62
N PHE A 71 -10.06 -8.84 -24.13
CA PHE A 71 -9.60 -7.72 -24.98
C PHE A 71 -8.12 -7.84 -25.32
N ILE A 72 -7.29 -8.29 -24.36
CA ILE A 72 -5.85 -8.49 -24.59
C ILE A 72 -5.64 -9.56 -25.67
N THR A 73 -6.39 -10.66 -25.61
CA THR A 73 -6.31 -11.78 -26.57
C THR A 73 -7.00 -11.50 -27.92
N GLY A 74 -7.66 -10.34 -28.06
CA GLY A 74 -8.34 -9.93 -29.30
C GLY A 74 -9.64 -10.68 -29.60
N SER A 75 -10.20 -11.39 -28.62
CA SER A 75 -11.47 -12.12 -28.76
C SER A 75 -12.71 -11.20 -28.75
N GLU A 76 -12.57 -9.97 -28.24
CA GLU A 76 -13.62 -8.96 -28.24
C GLU A 76 -13.09 -7.58 -28.69
N ASN A 77 -13.92 -6.82 -29.41
CA ASN A 77 -13.63 -5.44 -29.81
C ASN A 77 -14.72 -4.49 -29.30
N ASN A 78 -14.31 -3.33 -28.78
CA ASN A 78 -15.18 -2.17 -28.52
C ASN A 78 -16.36 -2.38 -27.53
N LYS A 79 -16.16 -3.05 -26.40
CA LYS A 79 -17.17 -3.08 -25.33
C LYS A 79 -16.71 -2.34 -24.08
N GLU A 80 -17.70 -1.85 -23.35
CA GLU A 80 -17.56 -1.27 -22.02
C GLU A 80 -18.35 -2.11 -21.01
N LYS A 81 -17.69 -2.56 -19.94
CA LYS A 81 -18.31 -3.37 -18.88
C LYS A 81 -17.58 -3.18 -17.56
N TYR A 82 -18.30 -3.28 -16.46
CA TYR A 82 -17.75 -3.13 -15.10
C TYR A 82 -17.04 -1.78 -14.86
N GLY A 83 -17.37 -0.75 -15.65
CA GLY A 83 -16.68 0.55 -15.62
C GLY A 83 -15.34 0.59 -16.36
N TYR A 84 -15.04 -0.42 -17.19
CA TYR A 84 -13.82 -0.48 -18.00
C TYR A 84 -14.15 -0.50 -19.49
N LYS A 85 -13.41 0.27 -20.26
CA LYS A 85 -13.48 0.28 -21.73
C LYS A 85 -12.38 -0.60 -22.30
N GLY A 86 -12.75 -1.67 -23.01
CA GLY A 86 -11.79 -2.69 -23.45
C GLY A 86 -10.62 -2.16 -24.30
N LYS A 87 -10.88 -1.16 -25.15
CA LYS A 87 -9.83 -0.47 -25.94
C LYS A 87 -8.77 0.20 -25.06
N GLU A 88 -9.20 0.89 -24.00
CA GLU A 88 -8.30 1.58 -23.07
C GLU A 88 -7.49 0.59 -22.25
N ILE A 89 -8.11 -0.53 -21.84
CA ILE A 89 -7.42 -1.62 -21.12
C ILE A 89 -6.28 -2.20 -21.96
N LYS A 90 -6.56 -2.56 -23.22
CA LYS A 90 -5.55 -3.13 -24.13
C LYS A 90 -4.38 -2.16 -24.33
N ALA A 91 -4.67 -0.91 -24.68
CA ALA A 91 -3.63 0.09 -24.92
C ALA A 91 -2.78 0.38 -23.68
N ALA A 92 -3.39 0.41 -22.49
CA ALA A 92 -2.68 0.66 -21.25
C ALA A 92 -1.79 -0.51 -20.81
N PHE A 93 -2.20 -1.76 -21.05
CA PHE A 93 -1.32 -2.91 -20.82
C PHE A 93 -0.19 -2.99 -21.85
N GLU A 94 -0.45 -2.67 -23.12
CA GLU A 94 0.60 -2.57 -24.15
C GLU A 94 1.65 -1.50 -23.80
N GLU A 95 1.24 -0.40 -23.18
CA GLU A 95 2.18 0.61 -22.67
C GLU A 95 2.95 0.11 -21.44
N ALA A 96 2.27 -0.54 -20.49
CA ALA A 96 2.90 -1.12 -19.32
C ALA A 96 3.95 -2.18 -19.70
N ASP A 97 3.70 -2.98 -20.74
CA ASP A 97 4.62 -4.00 -21.23
C ASP A 97 5.96 -3.41 -21.70
N LYS A 98 5.97 -2.17 -22.20
CA LYS A 98 7.20 -1.47 -22.59
C LYS A 98 8.09 -1.12 -21.40
N GLU A 99 7.51 -0.99 -20.20
CA GLU A 99 8.25 -0.69 -18.97
C GLU A 99 8.78 -1.95 -18.29
N ILE A 100 8.24 -3.14 -18.58
CA ILE A 100 8.66 -4.41 -17.95
C ILE A 100 10.18 -4.62 -17.98
N PRO A 101 10.90 -4.42 -19.12
CA PRO A 101 12.35 -4.58 -19.16
C PRO A 101 13.12 -3.62 -18.24
N ASN A 102 12.50 -2.49 -17.86
CA ASN A 102 13.09 -1.47 -17.00
C ASN A 102 12.77 -1.69 -15.51
N ILE A 103 11.86 -2.62 -15.17
CA ILE A 103 11.49 -2.90 -13.79
C ILE A 103 12.57 -3.78 -13.17
N SER A 104 13.32 -3.20 -12.23
CA SER A 104 14.25 -3.99 -11.41
C SER A 104 13.47 -4.92 -10.48
N THR A 105 13.67 -6.22 -10.66
CA THR A 105 13.13 -7.28 -9.79
C THR A 105 14.09 -7.67 -8.67
N SER A 106 15.31 -7.13 -8.66
CA SER A 106 16.25 -7.37 -7.57
C SER A 106 15.82 -6.61 -6.32
N TYR A 107 15.96 -7.27 -5.18
CA TYR A 107 15.60 -6.69 -3.89
C TYR A 107 16.47 -7.25 -2.77
N GLU A 108 16.83 -6.37 -1.83
CA GLU A 108 17.50 -6.77 -0.60
C GLU A 108 16.46 -7.11 0.44
N LYS A 109 16.28 -8.41 0.67
CA LYS A 109 15.33 -8.91 1.66
C LYS A 109 15.86 -8.64 3.07
N ASN A 110 15.03 -8.05 3.91
CA ASN A 110 15.32 -7.99 5.34
C ASN A 110 15.33 -9.42 5.92
N SER A 111 16.33 -9.76 6.74
CA SER A 111 16.46 -11.09 7.35
C SER A 111 15.24 -11.48 8.19
N ASP A 112 14.57 -10.50 8.79
CA ASP A 112 13.39 -10.68 9.64
C ASP A 112 12.07 -10.60 8.83
N ALA A 113 12.14 -10.53 7.50
CA ALA A 113 10.97 -10.61 6.63
C ALA A 113 10.52 -12.07 6.45
N VAL A 114 9.32 -12.37 6.92
CA VAL A 114 8.72 -13.71 6.90
C VAL A 114 7.54 -13.76 5.92
N TYR A 115 7.67 -14.60 4.89
CA TYR A 115 6.66 -14.83 3.84
C TYR A 115 5.97 -16.19 3.97
N THR A 116 6.36 -16.97 4.96
CA THR A 116 5.68 -18.21 5.34
C THR A 116 4.63 -17.93 6.40
N SER A 117 3.61 -18.78 6.47
CA SER A 117 2.58 -18.68 7.50
C SER A 117 3.17 -18.83 8.90
N ARG A 118 2.74 -17.99 9.85
CA ARG A 118 3.11 -18.06 11.27
C ARG A 118 1.99 -17.53 12.16
N ALA A 119 2.02 -17.93 13.43
CA ALA A 119 1.11 -17.37 14.43
C ALA A 119 1.39 -15.87 14.63
N PHE A 120 0.32 -15.08 14.74
CA PHE A 120 0.39 -13.64 14.89
C PHE A 120 0.12 -13.28 16.36
N THR A 121 1.18 -13.02 17.11
CA THR A 121 1.14 -12.99 18.59
C THR A 121 0.76 -11.65 19.20
N PHE A 122 0.45 -10.65 18.37
CA PHE A 122 0.20 -9.27 18.79
C PHE A 122 -1.07 -8.68 18.16
N SER A 123 -2.03 -9.53 17.79
CA SER A 123 -3.34 -9.10 17.29
C SER A 123 -4.04 -8.12 18.24
N ASP A 124 -3.92 -8.38 19.54
CA ASP A 124 -4.64 -7.64 20.58
C ASP A 124 -4.07 -6.22 20.81
N LEU A 125 -2.89 -5.95 20.24
CA LEU A 125 -2.21 -4.65 20.31
C LEU A 125 -2.52 -3.76 19.09
N LEU A 126 -3.20 -4.29 18.06
CA LEU A 126 -3.44 -3.55 16.82
C LEU A 126 -4.70 -2.68 16.91
N PRO A 127 -4.64 -1.44 16.38
CA PRO A 127 -5.83 -0.62 16.24
C PRO A 127 -6.73 -1.15 15.11
N LYS A 128 -7.94 -0.63 15.02
CA LYS A 128 -8.80 -0.85 13.85
C LYS A 128 -8.09 -0.29 12.60
N PRO A 129 -7.94 -1.08 11.52
CA PRO A 129 -7.32 -0.59 10.30
C PRO A 129 -8.08 0.59 9.70
N VAL A 130 -7.35 1.53 9.12
CA VAL A 130 -7.87 2.69 8.38
C VAL A 130 -7.36 2.71 6.95
N ASN A 131 -8.11 3.35 6.06
CA ASN A 131 -7.68 3.61 4.69
C ASN A 131 -6.65 4.74 4.68
N SER A 132 -5.62 4.62 3.84
CA SER A 132 -4.75 5.75 3.52
C SER A 132 -5.48 6.77 2.64
N SER A 133 -4.94 7.98 2.58
CA SER A 133 -5.39 9.02 1.64
C SER A 133 -5.48 8.51 0.20
N ILE A 134 -4.51 7.68 -0.22
CA ILE A 134 -4.48 7.06 -1.54
C ILE A 134 -5.71 6.17 -1.77
N ILE A 135 -6.03 5.27 -0.83
CA ILE A 135 -7.23 4.43 -1.00
C ILE A 135 -8.49 5.30 -1.05
N THR A 136 -8.59 6.29 -0.17
CA THR A 136 -9.74 7.20 -0.10
C THR A 136 -9.94 7.95 -1.42
N SER A 137 -8.88 8.45 -2.07
CA SER A 137 -9.01 9.14 -3.36
C SER A 137 -9.50 8.22 -4.47
N TYR A 138 -9.00 6.97 -4.52
CA TYR A 138 -9.47 5.97 -5.49
C TYR A 138 -10.92 5.52 -5.23
N VAL A 139 -11.35 5.43 -3.98
CA VAL A 139 -12.71 5.03 -3.59
C VAL A 139 -13.72 6.15 -3.88
N ASN A 140 -13.36 7.41 -3.58
CA ASN A 140 -14.22 8.57 -3.79
C ASN A 140 -14.23 9.08 -5.24
N ASN A 141 -13.41 8.50 -6.13
CA ASN A 141 -13.18 8.97 -7.50
C ASN A 141 -12.60 10.41 -7.59
N GLU A 142 -11.96 10.89 -6.52
CA GLU A 142 -11.37 12.24 -6.46
C GLU A 142 -9.88 12.24 -6.84
N VAL A 143 -9.53 11.66 -7.99
CA VAL A 143 -8.14 11.77 -8.49
C VAL A 143 -8.03 12.96 -9.44
N SER A 144 -7.39 14.01 -8.95
CA SER A 144 -6.73 15.06 -9.76
C SER A 144 -5.22 14.80 -9.72
N ASP A 145 -4.57 14.80 -10.89
CA ASP A 145 -3.20 14.31 -11.14
C ASP A 145 -2.06 14.95 -10.32
N SER A 146 -2.31 15.96 -9.48
CA SER A 146 -1.27 16.83 -8.93
C SER A 146 -0.74 16.48 -7.52
N GLN A 147 -1.27 15.47 -6.83
CA GLN A 147 -0.95 15.26 -5.40
C GLN A 147 0.07 14.14 -5.08
N LEU A 148 0.66 13.48 -6.08
CA LEU A 148 1.49 12.28 -5.86
C LEU A 148 2.98 12.52 -5.54
N ILE A 149 3.41 13.75 -5.26
CA ILE A 149 4.86 14.03 -5.12
C ILE A 149 5.35 14.09 -3.67
N ASP A 150 4.53 14.44 -2.66
CA ASP A 150 5.06 14.76 -1.32
C ASP A 150 4.44 13.98 -0.15
N LEU A 151 4.50 12.64 -0.17
CA LEU A 151 4.25 11.82 1.04
C LEU A 151 5.44 10.92 1.34
N GLU A 152 6.64 11.50 1.30
CA GLU A 152 7.79 10.94 2.00
C GLU A 152 7.54 11.12 3.51
N VAL A 153 7.23 10.00 4.17
CA VAL A 153 6.94 9.95 5.61
C VAL A 153 8.12 10.54 6.38
N SER A 154 7.91 11.72 6.95
CA SER A 154 8.82 12.31 7.95
C SER A 154 8.94 11.35 9.13
N ASN A 155 10.03 10.58 9.17
CA ASN A 155 10.48 9.90 10.37
C ASN A 155 10.90 10.96 11.39
N SER A 156 9.98 11.37 12.25
CA SER A 156 10.29 12.20 13.42
C SER A 156 9.32 11.88 14.56
N ILE A 157 9.47 10.71 15.16
CA ILE A 157 9.06 10.52 16.56
C ILE A 157 10.33 10.66 17.39
N GLN A 158 10.65 11.89 17.81
CA GLN A 158 11.54 12.06 18.95
C GLN A 158 10.73 11.74 20.21
N LEU A 159 11.06 10.63 20.84
CA LEU A 159 10.68 10.32 22.22
C LEU A 159 11.14 11.47 23.13
N LYS A 160 10.19 12.19 23.73
CA LYS A 160 10.48 13.08 24.86
C LYS A 160 9.33 13.04 25.86
N GLY A 161 9.61 12.52 27.04
CA GLY A 161 8.70 12.58 28.18
C GLY A 161 8.93 11.45 29.18
N THR A 162 9.97 11.57 30.02
CA THR A 162 9.93 11.00 31.37
C THR A 162 9.93 12.19 32.33
N ILE A 163 8.83 12.35 33.05
CA ILE A 163 8.73 13.15 34.27
C ILE A 163 8.94 12.16 35.43
N ASP A 164 9.63 12.62 36.47
CA ASP A 164 9.54 12.25 37.90
C ASP A 164 10.94 12.25 38.53
N ILE A 165 11.26 12.81 39.70
CA ILE A 165 10.55 13.49 40.81
C ILE A 165 11.62 14.31 41.56
N ASP A 166 11.19 15.39 42.20
CA ASP A 166 11.94 16.26 43.12
C ASP A 166 12.74 15.51 44.21
N ASP A 167 13.95 15.99 44.54
CA ASP A 167 14.48 15.83 45.90
C ASP A 167 15.36 17.02 46.30
N GLU A 168 15.14 17.47 47.53
CA GLU A 168 15.74 18.64 48.18
C GLU A 168 17.21 18.41 48.52
N SER A 169 18.07 19.38 48.20
CA SER A 169 19.17 19.76 49.12
C SER A 169 19.73 21.14 48.75
N LYS A 170 19.30 22.17 49.50
CA LYS A 170 20.07 23.40 49.68
C LYS A 170 21.33 23.08 50.48
N ILE A 171 22.48 23.56 50.01
CA ILE A 171 23.62 23.88 50.88
C ILE A 171 23.88 25.38 50.72
N ASP A 172 23.84 26.07 51.86
CA ASP A 172 24.00 27.51 52.05
C ASP A 172 25.36 28.04 51.58
N TYR A 173 25.39 29.31 51.13
CA TYR A 173 26.35 30.31 51.63
C TYR A 173 25.76 31.73 51.54
N LEU A 174 25.66 32.37 52.71
CA LEU A 174 25.46 33.81 52.95
C LEU A 174 26.63 34.62 52.37
N VAL A 175 26.37 35.83 51.83
CA VAL A 175 27.10 37.08 52.16
C VAL A 175 26.24 38.29 51.72
N ASN A 176 25.88 39.10 52.73
CA ASN A 176 25.41 40.50 52.78
C ASN A 176 24.30 41.01 51.84
#